data_AF-A0AAU9TGQ1-F1
#
_entry.id   AF-A0AAU9TGQ1-F1
#
_cell.length_a   1.000
_cell.length_b   1.000
_cell.length_c   1.000
_cell.angle_alpha   90.00
_cell.angle_beta   90.00
_cell.angle_gamma   90.00
#
_symmetry.space_group_name_H-M   'P 1'
#
loop_
_entity.id
_entity.type
_entity.pdbx_description
1 polymer ?
#
loop_
_entity_poly.entity_id
_entity_poly.type
_entity_poly.pdbx_seq_one_letter_code
_entity_poly.pdbx_strand_id
1 'polypeptide(L)'
;MSKPCRDEFQKNLQKIIYDSHRAASFSGENHHKFFLGHMIVFRMHLNKSEDYIRRCEKIMRGCGVPCETTPRMVRWRRLALEELNRVKEDILCSRRFYKDLLLHSRRKLKHLRRETQLRAKSAVEVLEKCECDYKC
;
A
#
# COMPACT_ATOMS: atom_id res chain seq x y z
N MET A 1 25.87 -35.67 -15.09
CA MET A 1 25.78 -34.56 -14.14
C MET A 1 26.62 -34.87 -12.92
N SER A 2 27.65 -34.08 -12.62
CA SER A 2 28.35 -34.19 -11.34
C SER A 2 27.41 -33.69 -10.22
N LYS A 3 27.35 -34.41 -9.09
CA LYS A 3 26.58 -33.99 -7.91
C LYS A 3 26.86 -32.54 -7.47
N PRO A 4 28.12 -32.07 -7.38
CA PRO A 4 28.39 -30.71 -6.91
C PRO A 4 27.82 -29.60 -7.81
N CYS A 5 27.94 -29.72 -9.14
CA CYS A 5 27.38 -28.72 -10.07
C CYS A 5 25.84 -28.65 -9.94
N ARG A 6 25.19 -29.81 -9.77
CA ARG A 6 23.74 -29.90 -9.62
C ARG A 6 23.25 -29.28 -8.31
N ASP A 7 23.95 -29.56 -7.21
CA ASP A 7 23.60 -29.04 -5.87
C ASP A 7 23.76 -27.52 -5.82
N GLU A 8 24.83 -26.98 -6.41
CA GLU A 8 25.06 -25.55 -6.51
C GLU A 8 24.00 -24.84 -7.37
N PHE A 9 23.67 -25.42 -8.53
CA PHE A 9 22.59 -24.92 -9.38
C PHE A 9 21.25 -24.90 -8.64
N GLN A 10 20.93 -25.97 -7.92
CA GLN A 10 19.68 -26.07 -7.17
C GLN A 10 19.62 -25.04 -6.02
N LYS A 11 20.73 -24.82 -5.32
CA LYS A 11 20.84 -23.76 -4.30
C LYS A 11 20.63 -22.37 -4.90
N ASN A 12 21.24 -22.10 -6.06
CA ASN A 12 21.09 -20.82 -6.76
C ASN A 12 19.65 -20.62 -7.25
N LEU A 13 19.02 -21.65 -7.79
CA LEU A 13 17.63 -21.60 -8.23
C LEU A 13 16.67 -21.31 -7.06
N GLN A 14 16.83 -21.99 -5.94
CA GLN A 14 16.03 -21.75 -4.73
C GLN A 14 16.19 -20.32 -4.21
N LYS A 15 17.42 -19.78 -4.24
CA LYS A 15 17.67 -18.38 -3.87
C LYS A 15 16.96 -17.41 -4.81
N ILE A 16 17.02 -17.64 -6.12
CA ILE A 16 16.32 -16.80 -7.10
C ILE A 16 14.81 -16.81 -6.83
N ILE A 17 14.22 -18.00 -6.62
CA ILE A 17 12.80 -18.16 -6.30
C ILE A 17 12.44 -17.37 -5.03
N TYR A 18 13.20 -17.57 -3.95
CA TYR A 18 12.99 -16.89 -2.68
C TYR A 18 13.06 -15.37 -2.81
N ASP A 19 14.10 -14.84 -3.45
CA ASP A 19 14.30 -13.40 -3.66
C ASP A 19 13.13 -12.80 -4.45
N SER A 20 12.70 -13.46 -5.52
CA SER A 20 11.56 -13.03 -6.36
C SER A 20 10.25 -13.00 -5.57
N HIS A 21 9.97 -14.05 -4.77
CA HIS A 21 8.77 -14.10 -3.92
C HIS A 21 8.78 -13.03 -2.84
N ARG A 22 9.92 -12.82 -2.18
CA ARG A 22 10.08 -11.79 -1.16
C ARG A 22 9.86 -10.40 -1.74
N ALA A 23 10.43 -10.11 -2.90
CA ALA A 23 10.27 -8.83 -3.58
C ALA A 23 8.81 -8.57 -4.01
N ALA A 24 8.10 -9.60 -4.48
CA ALA A 24 6.68 -9.51 -4.81
C ALA A 24 5.83 -9.25 -3.55
N SER A 25 6.11 -9.95 -2.45
CA SER A 25 5.40 -9.80 -1.17
C SER A 25 5.55 -8.39 -0.59
N PHE A 26 6.76 -7.82 -0.67
CA PHE A 26 7.01 -6.44 -0.25
C PHE A 26 6.15 -5.42 -1.00
N SER A 27 5.84 -5.67 -2.28
CA SER A 27 4.90 -4.83 -3.02
C SER A 27 3.51 -4.86 -2.38
N GLY A 28 3.00 -6.04 -2.03
CA GLY A 28 1.71 -6.22 -1.36
C GLY A 28 1.64 -5.49 -0.02
N GLU A 29 2.68 -5.62 0.82
CA GLU A 29 2.78 -4.93 2.10
C GLU A 29 2.72 -3.41 1.95
N ASN A 30 3.39 -2.85 0.93
CA ASN A 30 3.35 -1.41 0.69
C ASN A 30 1.96 -0.92 0.31
N HIS A 31 1.21 -1.67 -0.51
CA HIS A 31 -0.18 -1.33 -0.82
C HIS A 31 -1.05 -1.36 0.44
N HIS A 32 -0.87 -2.37 1.30
CA HIS A 32 -1.61 -2.46 2.56
C HIS A 32 -1.33 -1.28 3.49
N LYS A 33 -0.05 -0.94 3.71
CA LYS A 33 0.36 0.20 4.55
C LYS A 33 -0.17 1.53 4.00
N PHE A 34 -0.14 1.71 2.69
CA PHE A 34 -0.69 2.90 2.04
C PHE A 34 -2.17 3.10 2.37
N PHE A 35 -2.99 2.06 2.20
CA PHE A 35 -4.42 2.14 2.51
C PHE A 35 -4.67 2.36 3.99
N LEU A 36 -3.98 1.62 4.86
CA LEU A 36 -4.16 1.72 6.30
C LEU A 36 -3.86 3.14 6.81
N GLY A 37 -2.76 3.75 6.34
CA GLY A 37 -2.39 5.12 6.71
C GLY A 37 -3.49 6.14 6.34
N HIS A 38 -4.02 6.07 5.12
CA HIS A 38 -5.10 6.96 4.70
C HIS A 38 -6.41 6.71 5.42
N MET A 39 -6.77 5.44 5.67
CA MET A 39 -7.98 5.10 6.44
C MET A 39 -7.94 5.66 7.87
N ILE A 40 -6.78 5.64 8.53
CA ILE A 40 -6.60 6.23 9.86
C ILE A 40 -6.87 7.74 9.82
N VAL A 41 -6.30 8.45 8.84
CA VAL A 41 -6.49 9.90 8.69
C VAL A 41 -7.95 10.23 8.38
N PHE A 42 -8.60 9.51 7.47
CA PHE A 42 -10.02 9.71 7.17
C PHE A 42 -10.89 9.51 8.41
N ARG A 43 -10.63 8.43 9.16
CA ARG A 43 -11.36 8.15 10.40
C ARG A 43 -11.18 9.26 11.43
N MET A 44 -9.98 9.81 11.56
CA MET A 44 -9.72 10.93 12.47
C MET A 44 -10.60 12.15 12.14
N HIS A 45 -10.70 12.54 10.87
CA HIS A 45 -11.54 13.67 10.44
C HIS A 45 -13.03 13.37 10.56
N LEU A 46 -13.46 12.15 10.23
CA LEU A 46 -14.85 11.72 10.41
C LEU A 46 -15.27 11.77 11.88
N ASN A 47 -14.45 11.23 12.79
CA ASN A 47 -14.69 11.28 14.24
C ASN A 47 -14.80 12.73 14.74
N LYS A 48 -13.92 13.63 14.27
CA LYS A 48 -14.01 15.06 14.62
C LYS A 48 -15.33 15.69 14.14
N SER A 49 -15.76 15.38 12.92
CA SER A 49 -17.05 15.87 12.40
C SER A 49 -18.22 15.33 13.23
N GLU A 50 -18.16 14.06 13.61
CA GLU A 50 -19.19 13.39 14.41
C GLU A 50 -19.30 14.02 15.79
N ASP A 51 -18.18 14.35 16.43
CA ASP A 51 -18.17 15.05 17.71
C ASP A 51 -18.87 16.42 17.64
N TYR A 52 -18.66 17.19 16.57
CA TYR A 52 -19.37 18.45 16.37
C TYR A 52 -20.88 18.23 16.16
N ILE A 53 -21.26 17.22 15.37
CA ILE A 53 -22.67 16.88 15.12
C ILE A 53 -23.35 16.44 16.43
N ARG A 54 -22.73 15.56 17.21
CA ARG A 54 -23.25 15.10 18.52
C ARG A 54 -23.44 16.25 19.50
N ARG A 55 -22.52 17.23 19.51
CA ARG A 55 -22.67 18.45 20.33
C ARG A 55 -23.88 19.27 19.88
N CYS A 56 -24.11 19.40 18.57
CA CYS A 56 -25.29 20.05 18.03
C CYS A 56 -26.58 19.33 18.45
N GLU A 57 -26.64 18.00 18.27
CA GLU A 57 -27.80 17.19 18.65
C GLU A 57 -28.13 17.30 20.15
N LYS A 58 -27.12 17.30 21.01
CA LYS A 58 -27.31 17.45 22.46
C LYS A 58 -27.98 18.78 22.81
N ILE A 59 -27.61 19.87 22.14
CA ILE A 59 -28.25 21.17 22.35
C ILE A 59 -29.69 21.15 21.83
N MET A 60 -29.93 20.62 20.64
CA MET A 60 -31.28 20.58 20.06
C MET A 60 -32.26 19.79 20.94
N ARG A 61 -31.83 18.67 21.54
CA ARG A 61 -32.67 17.86 22.43
C ARG A 61 -33.04 18.56 23.75
N GLY A 62 -32.23 19.51 24.20
CA GLY A 62 -32.42 20.22 25.49
C GLY A 62 -33.09 21.59 25.35
N CYS A 63 -33.59 21.94 24.17
CA CYS A 63 -33.88 23.31 23.81
C CYS A 63 -35.32 23.42 23.26
N GLY A 64 -36.18 24.12 23.99
CA GLY A 64 -37.58 24.38 23.62
C GLY A 64 -37.79 25.60 22.71
N VAL A 65 -36.73 26.11 22.09
CA VAL A 65 -36.69 27.33 21.25
C VAL A 65 -35.80 27.08 20.01
N PRO A 66 -35.80 27.93 18.97
CA PRO A 66 -34.94 27.73 17.81
C PRO A 66 -33.46 28.01 18.13
N CYS A 67 -32.78 27.07 18.79
CA CYS A 67 -31.33 27.12 19.08
C CYS A 67 -30.46 26.88 17.83
N GLU A 68 -31.05 26.43 16.73
CA GLU A 68 -30.34 26.13 15.49
C GLU A 68 -29.59 27.33 14.90
N THR A 69 -30.10 28.54 15.13
CA THR A 69 -29.53 29.79 14.63
C THR A 69 -28.52 30.41 15.60
N THR A 70 -28.28 29.79 16.75
CA THR A 70 -27.29 30.32 17.71
C THR A 70 -25.88 30.31 17.09
N PRO A 71 -25.06 31.34 17.35
CA PRO A 71 -23.69 31.41 16.79
C PRO A 71 -22.84 30.18 17.10
N ARG A 72 -23.08 29.55 18.26
CA ARG A 72 -22.40 28.32 18.69
C ARG A 72 -22.75 27.12 17.80
N MET A 73 -24.04 26.94 17.49
CA MET A 73 -24.52 25.87 16.61
C MET A 73 -24.03 26.05 15.18
N VAL A 74 -24.13 27.27 14.65
CA VAL A 74 -23.62 27.62 13.31
C VAL A 74 -22.12 27.33 13.21
N ARG A 75 -21.34 27.71 14.22
CA ARG A 75 -19.90 27.42 14.28
C ARG A 75 -19.61 25.92 14.24
N TRP A 76 -20.29 25.10 15.04
CA TRP A 76 -20.06 23.65 15.05
C TRP A 76 -20.50 22.97 13.76
N ARG A 77 -21.64 23.37 13.18
CA ARG A 77 -22.09 22.89 11.86
C ARG A 77 -21.05 23.21 10.78
N ARG A 78 -20.49 24.42 10.80
CA ARG A 78 -19.40 24.83 9.89
C ARG A 78 -18.15 23.96 10.08
N LEU A 79 -17.68 23.77 11.32
CA LEU A 79 -16.51 22.95 11.60
C LEU A 79 -16.71 21.48 11.19
N ALA A 80 -17.91 20.92 11.41
CA ALA A 80 -18.25 19.59 10.94
C ALA A 80 -18.16 19.49 9.40
N LEU A 81 -18.71 20.48 8.70
CA LEU A 81 -18.65 20.54 7.24
C LEU A 81 -17.22 20.68 6.72
N GLU A 82 -16.39 21.49 7.37
CA GLU A 82 -14.96 21.63 7.03
C GLU A 82 -14.23 20.29 7.15
N GLU A 83 -14.45 19.53 8.23
CA GLU A 83 -13.84 18.20 8.40
C GLU A 83 -14.36 17.18 7.37
N LEU A 84 -15.65 17.22 7.02
CA LEU A 84 -16.20 16.37 5.95
C LEU A 84 -15.63 16.72 4.57
N ASN A 85 -15.42 18.01 4.29
CA ASN A 85 -14.81 18.45 3.04
C ASN A 85 -13.33 18.05 2.96
N ARG A 86 -12.58 18.10 4.07
CA ARG A 86 -11.21 17.56 4.13
C ARG A 86 -11.16 16.09 3.73
N VAL A 87 -12.05 15.26 4.27
CA VAL A 87 -12.11 13.84 3.89
C VAL A 87 -12.39 13.66 2.40
N LYS A 88 -13.31 14.45 1.83
CA LYS A 88 -13.60 14.40 0.38
C LYS A 88 -12.37 14.76 -0.46
N GLU A 89 -11.67 15.81 -0.09
CA GLU A 89 -10.44 16.26 -0.76
C GLU A 89 -9.33 15.22 -0.64
N ASP A 90 -9.11 14.71 0.56
CA ASP A 90 -8.08 13.71 0.82
C ASP A 90 -8.36 12.40 0.07
N ILE A 91 -9.61 11.93 -0.02
CA ILE A 91 -9.97 10.76 -0.82
C ILE A 91 -9.57 10.93 -2.28
N LEU A 92 -9.84 12.11 -2.86
CA LEU A 92 -9.45 12.41 -4.24
C LEU A 92 -7.93 12.42 -4.40
N CYS A 93 -7.22 12.97 -3.42
CA CYS A 93 -5.76 13.03 -3.39
C CYS A 93 -5.14 11.63 -3.26
N SER A 94 -5.58 10.84 -2.27
CA SER A 94 -5.19 9.45 -2.05
C SER A 94 -5.44 8.59 -3.27
N ARG A 95 -6.55 8.79 -3.99
CA ARG A 95 -6.82 8.06 -5.24
C ARG A 95 -5.77 8.34 -6.31
N ARG A 96 -5.30 9.58 -6.44
CA ARG A 96 -4.23 9.94 -7.39
C ARG A 96 -2.91 9.30 -6.98
N PHE A 97 -2.51 9.44 -5.72
CA PHE A 97 -1.28 8.84 -5.22
C PHE A 97 -1.29 7.31 -5.31
N TYR A 98 -2.45 6.68 -5.10
CA TYR A 98 -2.57 5.23 -5.26
C TYR A 98 -2.37 4.79 -6.71
N LYS A 99 -2.88 5.56 -7.68
CA LYS A 99 -2.64 5.31 -9.10
C LYS A 99 -1.14 5.36 -9.41
N ASP A 100 -0.43 6.34 -8.88
CA ASP A 100 1.02 6.47 -9.07
C ASP A 100 1.79 5.31 -8.42
N LEU A 101 1.39 4.92 -7.20
CA LEU A 101 1.92 3.73 -6.52
C LEU A 101 1.70 2.47 -7.36
N LEU A 102 0.50 2.27 -7.93
CA LEU A 102 0.22 1.13 -8.81
C LEU A 102 1.10 1.11 -10.06
N LEU A 103 1.29 2.28 -10.70
CA LEU A 103 2.16 2.39 -11.87
C LEU A 103 3.61 2.09 -11.51
N HIS A 104 4.10 2.62 -10.40
CA HIS A 104 5.44 2.34 -9.90
C HIS A 104 5.63 0.85 -9.58
N SER A 105 4.72 0.25 -8.81
CA SER A 105 4.74 -1.17 -8.47
C SER A 105 4.72 -2.06 -9.72
N ARG A 106 3.89 -1.75 -10.73
CA ARG A 106 3.86 -2.48 -12.01
C ARG A 106 5.19 -2.40 -12.75
N ARG A 107 5.81 -1.22 -12.84
CA ARG A 107 7.13 -1.04 -13.47
C ARG A 107 8.20 -1.84 -12.72
N LYS A 108 8.19 -1.78 -11.39
CA LYS A 108 9.12 -2.51 -10.53
C LYS A 108 8.97 -4.02 -10.68
N LEU A 109 7.76 -4.56 -10.66
CA LEU A 109 7.49 -5.99 -10.88
C LEU A 109 7.94 -6.44 -12.27
N LYS A 110 7.73 -5.62 -13.31
CA LYS A 110 8.23 -5.92 -14.66
C LYS A 110 9.76 -5.98 -14.70
N HIS A 111 10.43 -5.06 -14.00
CA HIS A 111 11.89 -5.06 -13.90
C HIS A 111 12.40 -6.30 -13.17
N LEU A 112 11.84 -6.61 -11.99
CA LEU A 112 12.18 -7.80 -11.21
C LEU A 112 11.97 -9.10 -12.00
N ARG A 113 10.90 -9.18 -12.81
CA ARG A 113 10.67 -10.33 -13.69
C ARG A 113 11.79 -10.50 -14.73
N ARG A 114 12.23 -9.41 -15.35
CA ARG A 114 13.35 -9.43 -16.31
C ARG A 114 14.65 -9.84 -15.63
N GLU A 115 14.93 -9.27 -14.47
CA GLU A 115 16.12 -9.60 -13.67
C GLU A 115 16.12 -11.09 -13.26
N THR A 116 14.98 -11.60 -12.79
CA THR A 116 14.80 -13.02 -12.45
C THR A 116 15.09 -13.92 -13.66
N GLN A 117 14.59 -13.56 -14.84
CA GLN A 117 14.86 -14.29 -16.08
C GLN A 117 16.34 -14.28 -16.45
N LEU A 118 17.03 -13.15 -16.31
CA LEU A 118 18.46 -13.05 -16.57
C LEU A 118 19.27 -13.90 -15.59
N ARG A 119 18.95 -13.83 -14.29
CA ARG A 119 19.61 -14.64 -13.25
C ARG A 119 19.38 -16.14 -13.48
N ALA A 120 18.18 -16.54 -13.91
CA ALA A 120 17.89 -17.92 -14.25
C ALA A 120 18.71 -18.40 -15.47
N LYS A 121 18.79 -17.60 -16.53
CA LYS A 121 19.64 -17.91 -17.70
C LYS A 121 21.12 -18.04 -17.32
N SER A 122 21.63 -17.09 -16.56
CA SER A 122 23.02 -17.12 -16.07
C SER A 122 23.29 -18.36 -15.21
N ALA A 123 22.34 -18.78 -14.36
CA ALA A 123 22.48 -20.01 -13.59
C ALA A 123 22.56 -21.27 -14.47
N VAL A 124 21.80 -21.32 -15.57
CA VAL A 124 21.88 -22.40 -16.57
C VAL A 124 23.24 -22.41 -17.27
N GLU A 125 23.73 -21.25 -17.72
CA GLU A 125 25.04 -21.13 -18.36
C GLU A 125 26.18 -21.58 -17.43
N VAL A 126 26.10 -21.28 -16.13
CA VAL A 126 27.06 -21.75 -15.12
C VAL A 126 27.01 -23.26 -14.96
N LEU A 127 25.81 -23.85 -14.95
CA LEU A 127 25.64 -25.30 -14.87
C LEU A 127 26.24 -25.98 -16.11
N GLU A 128 25.96 -25.47 -17.31
CA GLU A 128 26.50 -26.01 -18.56
C GLU A 128 28.03 -25.99 -18.59
N LYS A 129 28.64 -24.88 -18.16
CA LYS A 129 30.11 -24.77 -18.03
C LYS A 129 30.67 -25.77 -17.02
N CYS A 130 30.06 -25.84 -15.84
CA CYS A 130 30.45 -26.78 -14.80
C CYS A 130 30.35 -28.24 -15.29
N GLU A 131 29.35 -28.59 -16.09
CA GLU A 131 29.26 -29.92 -16.69
C GLU A 131 30.33 -30.20 -17.74
N CYS A 132 30.72 -29.20 -18.55
CA CYS A 132 31.79 -29.33 -19.52
C CYS A 132 33.14 -29.53 -18.84
N ASP A 133 33.43 -28.78 -17.78
CA ASP A 133 34.69 -28.87 -17.03
C ASP A 133 34.85 -30.24 -16.33
N TYR A 134 33.74 -30.88 -15.94
CA TYR A 134 33.73 -32.22 -15.33
C TYR A 134 33.74 -33.38 -16.35
N LYS A 135 33.57 -33.10 -17.65
CA LYS A 135 33.60 -34.12 -18.72
C LYS A 135 34.94 -34.19 -19.46
N CYS A 136 35.90 -33.32 -19.12
CA CYS A 136 37.29 -33.41 -19.55
C CYS A 136 38.11 -34.32 -18.63
#